data_AF-A0A2A2NE58-F1
#
_entry.id   AF-A0A2A2NE58-F1
#
_cell.length_a   1.000
_cell.length_b   1.000
_cell.length_c   1.000
_cell.angle_alpha   90.00
_cell.angle_beta   90.00
_cell.angle_gamma   90.00
#
_symmetry.space_group_name_H-M   'P 1'
#
loop_
_entity.id
_entity.type
_entity.pdbx_description
1 polymer ?
#
loop_
_entity_poly.entity_id
_entity_poly.type
_entity_poly.pdbx_seq_one_letter_code
_entity_poly.pdbx_strand_id
1 'polypeptide(L)'
;MKLTQWIVGLSGLLALPSLADTDVYLTNNSDQPLTIQVKHEGSDLLEYGEEWQQHVQLLGPWETKSVLSFNRWEGVKTGQNYRFETVVSNPQGESVTLNQVVEGHWYNSTMEYGLSAADVGLALKDDRNVHRSYS
;
A
#
# COMPACT_ATOMS: atom_id res chain seq x y z
N MET A 1 44.28 -1.82 45.50
CA MET A 1 42.88 -1.41 45.24
C MET A 1 42.58 -1.71 43.78
N LYS A 2 41.54 -2.51 43.49
CA LYS A 2 41.23 -3.01 42.15
C LYS A 2 40.39 -1.97 41.40
N LEU A 3 40.82 -1.58 40.20
CA LEU A 3 40.06 -0.70 39.31
C LEU A 3 39.09 -1.58 38.51
N THR A 4 37.81 -1.52 38.83
CA THR A 4 36.78 -2.29 38.14
C THR A 4 36.35 -1.53 36.88
N GLN A 5 36.59 -2.09 35.70
CA GLN A 5 36.07 -1.57 34.42
C GLN A 5 34.54 -1.71 34.38
N TRP A 6 33.86 -0.61 34.07
CA TRP A 6 32.43 -0.61 33.75
C TRP A 6 32.28 -0.80 32.25
N ILE A 7 31.82 -1.98 31.82
CA ILE A 7 31.34 -2.19 30.46
C ILE A 7 29.89 -1.71 30.44
N VAL A 8 29.66 -0.52 29.88
CA VAL A 8 28.30 -0.09 29.52
C VAL A 8 27.95 -0.76 28.21
N GLY A 9 27.12 -1.80 28.28
CA GLY A 9 26.53 -2.44 27.11
C GLY A 9 25.42 -1.55 26.55
N LEU A 10 25.68 -0.88 25.43
CA LEU A 10 24.66 -0.19 24.65
C LEU A 10 23.90 -1.25 23.83
N SER A 11 22.87 -1.85 24.43
CA SER A 11 21.88 -2.64 23.69
C SER A 11 21.06 -1.68 22.83
N GLY A 12 21.49 -1.45 21.60
CA GLY A 12 20.69 -0.74 20.61
C GLY A 12 19.36 -1.47 20.42
N LEU A 13 18.26 -0.73 20.56
CA LEU A 13 16.96 -1.15 20.04
C LEU A 13 17.13 -1.28 18.52
N LEU A 14 17.27 -2.51 18.04
CA LEU A 14 17.10 -2.80 16.63
C LEU A 14 15.61 -2.57 16.35
N ALA A 15 15.28 -1.42 15.77
CA ALA A 15 13.97 -1.22 15.16
C ALA A 15 13.85 -2.29 14.07
N LEU A 16 12.99 -3.26 14.28
CA LEU A 16 12.63 -4.20 13.23
C LEU A 16 11.92 -3.40 12.14
N PRO A 17 12.15 -3.71 10.85
CA PRO A 17 11.44 -3.05 9.77
C PRO A 17 9.95 -3.15 10.03
N SER A 18 9.27 -2.02 9.85
CA SER A 18 7.83 -1.93 9.89
C SER A 18 7.20 -3.01 9.01
N LEU A 19 6.18 -3.70 9.51
CA LEU A 19 5.34 -4.49 8.63
C LEU A 19 4.27 -3.55 8.06
N ALA A 20 4.13 -3.55 6.74
CA ALA A 20 3.04 -2.86 6.09
C ALA A 20 1.69 -3.43 6.55
N ASP A 21 0.92 -2.63 7.29
CA ASP A 21 -0.31 -3.06 7.96
C ASP A 21 -1.58 -3.01 7.08
N THR A 22 -1.47 -2.60 5.81
CA THR A 22 -2.60 -2.58 4.86
C THR A 22 -2.24 -3.28 3.57
N ASP A 23 -3.08 -4.24 3.17
CA ASP A 23 -2.91 -5.03 1.95
C ASP A 23 -4.04 -4.78 0.94
N VAL A 24 -3.68 -4.71 -0.33
CA VAL A 24 -4.62 -4.76 -1.45
C VAL A 24 -4.52 -6.15 -2.08
N TYR A 25 -5.61 -6.91 -2.01
CA TYR A 25 -5.73 -8.21 -2.66
C TYR A 25 -6.47 -8.10 -3.98
N LEU A 26 -5.96 -8.79 -5.00
CA LEU A 26 -6.60 -8.88 -6.31
C LEU A 26 -6.83 -10.35 -6.66
N THR A 27 -8.07 -10.65 -7.07
CA THR A 27 -8.45 -11.94 -7.67
C THR A 27 -8.64 -11.75 -9.16
N ASN A 28 -7.85 -12.43 -9.97
CA ASN A 28 -8.03 -12.46 -11.42
C ASN A 28 -9.12 -13.47 -11.79
N ASN A 29 -10.28 -13.00 -12.22
CA ASN A 29 -11.39 -13.86 -12.65
C ASN A 29 -11.40 -14.09 -14.18
N SER A 30 -10.24 -14.14 -14.81
CA SER A 30 -10.09 -14.39 -16.25
C SER A 30 -9.05 -15.45 -16.55
N ASP A 31 -9.04 -15.92 -17.80
CA ASP A 31 -8.04 -16.85 -18.33
C ASP A 31 -6.76 -16.14 -18.85
N GLN A 32 -6.73 -14.81 -18.80
CA GLN A 32 -5.59 -13.98 -19.21
C GLN A 32 -4.75 -13.58 -18.01
N PRO A 33 -3.42 -13.45 -18.14
CA PRO A 33 -2.60 -12.85 -17.10
C PRO A 33 -2.87 -11.34 -17.00
N LEU A 34 -2.81 -10.79 -15.79
CA LEU A 34 -2.91 -9.35 -15.54
C LEU A 34 -1.54 -8.79 -15.17
N THR A 35 -1.19 -7.65 -15.75
CA THR A 35 0.00 -6.88 -15.37
C THR A 35 -0.38 -5.92 -14.24
N ILE A 36 0.47 -5.85 -13.23
CA ILE A 36 0.28 -5.03 -12.03
C ILE A 36 1.40 -4.01 -11.94
N GLN A 37 1.05 -2.74 -11.84
CA GLN A 37 1.99 -1.64 -11.62
C GLN A 37 1.47 -0.75 -10.50
N VAL A 38 2.27 -0.55 -9.47
CA VAL A 38 1.94 0.37 -8.38
C VAL A 38 2.76 1.64 -8.52
N LYS A 39 2.08 2.78 -8.50
CA LYS A 39 2.69 4.11 -8.35
C LYS A 39 2.34 4.66 -6.99
N HIS A 40 3.33 5.26 -6.33
CA HIS A 40 3.15 5.95 -5.07
C HIS A 40 3.49 7.44 -5.24
N GLU A 41 2.58 8.31 -4.84
CA GLU A 41 2.74 9.76 -4.85
C GLU A 41 2.04 10.40 -3.66
N GLY A 42 2.23 11.70 -3.43
CA GLY A 42 1.61 12.38 -2.31
C GLY A 42 2.30 13.69 -2.00
N SER A 43 1.89 14.35 -0.92
CA SER A 43 2.63 15.48 -0.36
C SER A 43 3.87 15.04 0.41
N ASP A 44 3.92 13.77 0.79
CA ASP A 44 5.10 13.05 1.30
C ASP A 44 5.08 11.62 0.73
N LEU A 45 6.17 10.88 0.90
CA LEU A 45 6.33 9.53 0.36
C LEU A 45 6.70 8.54 1.47
N LEU A 46 6.15 7.34 1.39
CA LEU A 46 6.58 6.19 2.16
C LEU A 46 7.80 5.53 1.50
N GLU A 47 8.68 4.98 2.32
CA GLU A 47 9.88 4.28 1.89
C GLU A 47 9.57 2.90 1.29
N TYR A 48 10.02 2.66 0.06
CA TYR A 48 9.82 1.37 -0.60
C TYR A 48 10.66 0.26 0.06
N GLY A 49 10.04 -0.88 0.31
CA GLY A 49 10.65 -2.05 0.95
C GLY A 49 10.56 -2.03 2.48
N GLU A 50 10.37 -0.86 3.09
CA GLU A 50 10.22 -0.72 4.54
C GLU A 50 8.79 -0.34 4.92
N GLU A 51 8.25 0.72 4.31
CA GLU A 51 6.94 1.26 4.65
C GLU A 51 5.86 0.88 3.63
N TRP A 52 6.24 0.49 2.42
CA TRP A 52 5.34 -0.10 1.44
C TRP A 52 6.08 -0.98 0.43
N GLN A 53 5.35 -1.85 -0.26
CA GLN A 53 5.91 -2.73 -1.28
C GLN A 53 4.88 -3.18 -2.31
N GLN A 54 5.32 -3.36 -3.56
CA GLN A 54 4.59 -4.12 -4.57
C GLN A 54 5.04 -5.58 -4.51
N HIS A 55 4.09 -6.51 -4.41
CA HIS A 55 4.39 -7.94 -4.24
C HIS A 55 4.56 -8.69 -5.56
N VAL A 56 3.77 -8.32 -6.57
CA VAL A 56 3.78 -9.01 -7.86
C VAL A 56 3.65 -8.01 -9.00
N GLN A 57 4.30 -8.32 -10.12
CA GLN A 57 4.16 -7.58 -11.39
C GLN A 57 3.21 -8.28 -12.35
N LEU A 58 2.97 -9.58 -12.13
CA LEU A 58 2.11 -10.42 -12.94
C LEU A 58 1.19 -11.24 -12.01
N LEU A 59 -0.11 -11.18 -12.26
CA LEU A 59 -1.10 -12.03 -11.62
C LEU A 59 -1.62 -13.03 -12.66
N GLY A 60 -1.40 -14.31 -12.43
CA GLY A 60 -1.80 -15.37 -13.34
C GLY A 60 -3.32 -15.52 -13.44
N PRO A 61 -3.80 -16.28 -14.45
CA PRO A 61 -5.20 -16.65 -14.55
C PRO A 61 -5.72 -17.29 -13.26
N TRP A 62 -6.90 -16.86 -12.79
CA TRP A 62 -7.58 -17.46 -11.63
C TRP A 62 -6.83 -17.37 -10.30
N GLU A 63 -5.77 -16.57 -10.21
CA GLU A 63 -4.99 -16.38 -8.98
C GLU A 63 -5.60 -15.29 -8.08
N THR A 64 -5.39 -15.43 -6.77
CA THR A 64 -5.58 -14.37 -5.78
C THR A 64 -4.27 -14.10 -5.06
N LYS A 65 -3.79 -12.85 -5.07
CA LYS A 65 -2.56 -12.44 -4.38
C LYS A 65 -2.71 -11.05 -3.76
N SER A 66 -1.95 -10.78 -2.70
CA SER A 66 -1.68 -9.38 -2.32
C SER A 66 -0.81 -8.78 -3.40
N VAL A 67 -1.20 -7.61 -3.92
CA VAL A 67 -0.47 -6.91 -4.98
C VAL A 67 0.32 -5.72 -4.44
N LEU A 68 -0.14 -5.16 -3.32
CA LEU A 68 0.41 -3.98 -2.66
C LEU A 68 0.23 -4.14 -1.15
N SER A 69 1.28 -3.85 -0.38
CA SER A 69 1.13 -3.54 1.05
C SER A 69 1.72 -2.17 1.35
N PHE A 70 1.10 -1.41 2.26
CA PHE A 70 1.66 -0.15 2.76
C PHE A 70 1.29 0.10 4.23
N ASN A 71 2.06 0.96 4.87
CA ASN A 71 1.83 1.43 6.22
C ASN A 71 0.85 2.60 6.28
N ARG A 72 0.05 2.60 7.35
CA ARG A 72 -0.87 3.69 7.68
C ARG A 72 -0.53 4.40 8.97
N TRP A 73 0.54 3.97 9.62
CA TRP A 73 1.02 4.49 10.89
C TRP A 73 2.47 4.91 10.79
N GLU A 74 3.35 3.96 10.45
CA GLU A 74 4.76 4.24 10.23
C GLU A 74 4.98 5.03 8.94
N GLY A 75 5.88 6.01 8.97
CA GLY A 75 6.12 6.95 7.87
C GLY A 75 5.03 8.00 7.63
N VAL A 76 3.80 7.76 8.09
CA VAL A 76 2.65 8.64 7.87
C VAL A 76 2.68 9.84 8.82
N LYS A 77 2.84 11.04 8.27
CA LYS A 77 2.96 12.30 9.02
C LYS A 77 1.67 13.10 9.02
N THR A 78 1.45 13.84 10.09
CA THR A 78 0.29 14.74 10.24
C THR A 78 0.23 15.79 9.12
N GLY A 79 -0.95 15.93 8.52
CA GLY A 79 -1.21 16.88 7.44
C GLY A 79 -0.59 16.49 6.09
N GLN A 80 -0.03 15.29 5.99
CA GLN A 80 0.48 14.74 4.73
C GLN A 80 -0.52 13.74 4.13
N ASN A 81 -0.53 13.66 2.80
CA ASN A 81 -1.28 12.67 2.05
C ASN A 81 -0.34 11.73 1.29
N TYR A 82 -0.80 10.50 1.15
CA TYR A 82 -0.11 9.40 0.50
C TYR A 82 -1.12 8.70 -0.40
N ARG A 83 -0.82 8.60 -1.69
CA ARG A 83 -1.65 7.96 -2.71
C ARG A 83 -0.92 6.78 -3.31
N PHE A 84 -1.61 5.66 -3.39
CA PHE A 84 -1.20 4.49 -4.16
C PHE A 84 -2.17 4.30 -5.32
N GLU A 85 -1.61 4.18 -6.52
CA GLU A 85 -2.33 3.86 -7.75
C GLU A 85 -1.85 2.49 -8.22
N THR A 86 -2.68 1.46 -8.04
CA THR A 86 -2.42 0.12 -8.59
C THR A 86 -3.13 0.00 -9.93
N VAL A 87 -2.37 0.13 -11.02
CA VAL A 87 -2.85 -0.10 -12.39
C VAL A 87 -2.82 -1.58 -12.68
N VAL A 88 -4.00 -2.11 -13.03
CA VAL A 88 -4.22 -3.50 -13.45
C VAL A 88 -4.57 -3.47 -14.92
N SER A 89 -3.77 -4.13 -15.76
CA SER A 89 -4.02 -4.18 -17.21
C SER A 89 -4.00 -5.60 -17.77
N ASN A 90 -4.80 -5.84 -18.80
CA ASN A 90 -4.78 -7.09 -19.55
C ASN A 90 -4.00 -6.95 -20.87
N PRO A 91 -3.68 -8.08 -21.55
CA PRO A 91 -2.98 -8.04 -22.83
C PRO A 91 -3.74 -7.35 -23.97
N GLN A 92 -5.05 -7.14 -23.80
CA GLN A 92 -5.92 -6.48 -24.77
C GLN A 92 -5.86 -4.95 -24.67
N GLY A 93 -5.16 -4.41 -23.66
CA GLY A 93 -4.99 -2.97 -23.45
C GLY A 93 -6.07 -2.33 -22.57
N GLU A 94 -6.99 -3.12 -22.01
CA GLU A 94 -7.93 -2.65 -21.00
C GLU A 94 -7.20 -2.47 -19.67
N SER A 95 -7.60 -1.46 -18.90
CA SER A 95 -7.02 -1.20 -17.60
C SER A 95 -8.01 -0.64 -16.59
N VAL A 96 -7.77 -0.96 -15.33
CA VAL A 96 -8.46 -0.42 -14.16
C VAL A 96 -7.39 0.06 -13.19
N THR A 97 -7.61 1.23 -12.59
CA THR A 97 -6.73 1.78 -11.55
C THR A 97 -7.43 1.73 -10.21
N LEU A 98 -6.87 0.96 -9.29
CA LEU A 98 -7.27 0.95 -7.88
C LEU A 98 -6.52 2.08 -7.16
N ASN A 99 -7.26 2.91 -6.43
CA ASN A 99 -6.74 4.06 -5.72
C ASN A 99 -6.88 3.84 -4.21
N GLN A 100 -5.80 4.04 -3.47
CA GLN A 100 -5.79 4.14 -2.01
C GLN A 100 -5.21 5.50 -1.64
N VAL A 101 -5.93 6.28 -0.85
CA VAL A 101 -5.53 7.63 -0.42
C VAL A 101 -5.54 7.66 1.10
N VAL A 102 -4.37 7.88 1.70
CA VAL A 102 -4.18 7.97 3.14
C VAL A 102 -3.91 9.42 3.51
N GLU A 103 -4.55 9.90 4.57
CA GLU A 103 -4.27 11.19 5.18
C GLU A 103 -3.80 10.97 6.62
N GLY A 104 -2.63 11.52 6.95
CA GLY A 104 -2.05 11.43 8.27
C GLY A 104 -2.59 12.49 9.22
N HIS A 105 -2.93 12.09 10.43
CA HIS A 105 -3.36 12.96 11.53
C HIS A 105 -2.36 12.86 12.70
N TRP A 106 -2.58 13.61 13.78
CA TRP A 106 -1.63 13.65 14.91
C TRP A 106 -1.60 12.36 15.75
N TYR A 107 -2.62 11.52 15.65
CA TYR A 107 -2.79 10.29 16.45
C TYR A 107 -3.30 9.09 15.67
N ASN A 108 -3.53 9.23 14.36
CA ASN A 108 -4.03 8.18 13.48
C ASN A 108 -3.88 8.60 12.01
N SER A 109 -4.48 7.83 11.12
CA SER A 109 -4.70 8.18 9.73
C SER A 109 -6.13 7.83 9.31
N THR A 110 -6.62 8.49 8.27
CA THR A 110 -7.83 8.10 7.53
C THR A 110 -7.44 7.55 6.17
N MET A 111 -8.29 6.71 5.59
CA MET A 111 -8.08 6.20 4.25
C MET A 111 -9.37 6.20 3.47
N GLU A 112 -9.28 6.65 2.24
CA GLU A 112 -10.30 6.43 1.22
C GLU A 112 -9.75 5.53 0.12
N TYR A 113 -10.64 4.79 -0.52
CA TYR A 113 -10.30 3.94 -1.64
C TYR A 113 -11.35 4.04 -2.74
N GLY A 114 -10.95 3.73 -3.97
CA GLY A 114 -11.84 3.74 -5.10
C GLY A 114 -11.20 3.08 -6.31
N LEU A 115 -11.97 2.95 -7.38
CA LEU A 115 -11.46 2.48 -8.66
C LEU A 115 -11.85 3.47 -9.76
N SER A 116 -11.05 3.49 -10.82
CA SER A 116 -11.36 4.20 -12.05
C SER A 116 -10.98 3.35 -13.26
N ALA A 117 -11.69 3.54 -14.36
CA ALA A 117 -11.44 2.91 -15.65
C ALA A 117 -11.77 3.92 -16.77
N ALA A 118 -11.65 3.51 -18.04
CA ALA A 118 -11.91 4.39 -19.18
C ALA A 118 -13.34 4.99 -19.16
N ASP A 119 -14.32 4.24 -18.68
CA ASP A 119 -15.74 4.58 -18.60
C ASP A 119 -16.25 4.80 -17.15
N VAL A 120 -15.39 4.59 -16.15
CA VAL A 120 -15.72 4.74 -14.72
C VAL A 120 -14.86 5.83 -14.10
N GLY A 121 -15.49 6.96 -13.75
CA GLY A 121 -14.83 8.04 -13.01
C GLY A 121 -14.46 7.63 -11.59
N LEU A 122 -13.35 8.16 -11.06
CA LEU A 122 -12.91 7.88 -9.69
C LEU A 122 -13.94 8.40 -8.68
N ALA A 123 -14.46 7.50 -7.85
CA ALA A 123 -15.26 7.84 -6.68
C ALA A 123 -14.61 7.24 -5.44
N LEU A 124 -13.92 8.09 -4.67
CA LEU A 124 -13.32 7.70 -3.39
C LEU A 124 -14.39 7.45 -2.33
N LYS A 125 -14.15 6.46 -1.48
CA LYS A 125 -15.02 6.03 -0.41
C LYS A 125 -14.20 5.69 0.83
N ASP A 126 -14.74 5.99 2.00
CA ASP A 126 -14.15 5.65 3.28
C ASP A 126 -14.00 4.14 3.50
N ASP A 127 -12.90 3.75 4.16
CA ASP A 127 -12.45 2.38 4.40
C ASP A 127 -13.22 1.59 5.45
N ARG A 128 -14.20 2.19 6.14
CA ARG A 128 -14.99 1.53 7.18
C ARG A 128 -16.17 0.71 6.65
N ASN A 129 -16.43 0.78 5.34
CA ASN A 129 -17.53 0.06 4.70
C ASN A 129 -17.08 -0.64 3.42
N VAL A 130 -17.83 -1.68 3.04
CA VAL A 130 -17.65 -2.38 1.77
C VAL A 130 -18.46 -1.67 0.69
N HIS A 131 -17.79 -1.22 -0.36
CA HIS A 131 -18.43 -0.60 -1.52
C HIS A 131 -18.39 -1.55 -2.71
N ARG A 132 -19.46 -1.56 -3.51
CA ARG A 132 -19.54 -2.33 -4.75
C ARG A 132 -19.79 -1.38 -5.90
N SER A 133 -18.96 -1.48 -6.93
CA SER A 133 -19.23 -0.85 -8.22
C SER A 133 -19.80 -1.90 -9.17
N TYR A 134 -20.83 -1.50 -9.91
CA TYR A 134 -21.41 -2.31 -10.97
C TYR A 134 -21.16 -1.55 -12.28
N SER A 135 -20.47 -2.19 -13.23
CA SER A 135 -20.41 -1.77 -14.63
C SER A 135 -21.50 -2.47 -15.41
#